data_AF-A0A538P456-F1
#
_entry.id   AF-A0A538P456-F1
#
_cell.length_a   1.000
_cell.length_b   1.000
_cell.length_c   1.000
_cell.angle_alpha   90.00
_cell.angle_beta   90.00
_cell.angle_gamma   90.00
#
_symmetry.space_group_name_H-M   'P 1'
#
loop_
_entity.id
_entity.type
_entity.pdbx_description
1 polymer ?
#
loop_
_entity_poly.entity_id
_entity_poly.type
_entity_poly.pdbx_seq_one_letter_code
_entity_poly.pdbx_strand_id
1 'polypeptide(L)'
;MSPEERQIMRQRESLRRERIKRETEAALHDSGLLLDQQKRDLFESRYMQERRRMEQALRHQVESERQQQLPALIQQLKKEFQSQQPNGRATAKPTGSPKSDK
;
A
#
# COMPACT_ATOMS: atom_id res chain seq x y z
N MET A 1 15.76 0.27 15.32
CA MET A 1 14.57 -0.51 15.73
C MET A 1 14.45 -0.50 17.23
N SER A 2 13.41 0.17 17.73
CA SER A 2 12.96 0.16 19.12
C SER A 2 12.45 -1.25 19.52
N PRO A 3 12.54 -1.63 20.81
CA PRO A 3 11.89 -2.84 21.34
C PRO A 3 10.40 -2.95 20.97
N GLU A 4 9.70 -1.81 20.95
CA GLU A 4 8.28 -1.74 20.59
C GLU A 4 8.04 -2.03 19.10
N GLU A 5 8.87 -1.45 18.22
CA GLU A 5 8.85 -1.75 16.78
C GLU A 5 9.10 -3.23 16.51
N ARG A 6 10.04 -3.86 17.25
CA ARG A 6 10.29 -5.31 17.15
C ARG A 6 9.08 -6.13 17.60
N GLN A 7 8.35 -5.69 18.62
CA GLN A 7 7.15 -6.38 19.10
C GLN A 7 6.02 -6.32 18.07
N ILE A 8 5.79 -5.16 17.47
CA ILE A 8 4.79 -4.97 16.40
C ILE A 8 5.13 -5.85 15.18
N MET A 9 6.40 -5.91 14.78
CA MET A 9 6.82 -6.76 13.66
C MET A 9 6.62 -8.25 13.96
N ARG A 10 6.95 -8.71 15.17
CA ARG A 10 6.71 -10.10 15.58
C ARG A 10 5.22 -10.46 15.55
N GLN A 11 4.35 -9.58 16.05
CA GLN A 11 2.90 -9.79 16.01
C GLN A 11 2.37 -9.85 14.57
N ARG A 12 2.84 -8.96 13.69
CA ARG A 12 2.49 -9.02 12.27
C ARG A 12 2.96 -10.31 11.62
N GLU A 13 4.15 -10.77 11.96
CA GLU A 13 4.68 -12.02 11.46
C GLU A 13 3.91 -13.23 11.97
N SER A 14 3.52 -13.28 13.25
CA SER A 14 2.74 -14.38 13.81
C SER A 14 1.37 -14.49 13.15
N LEU A 15 0.66 -13.36 12.99
CA LEU A 15 -0.62 -13.31 12.29
C LEU A 15 -0.49 -13.76 10.83
N ARG A 16 0.59 -13.34 10.16
CA ARG A 16 0.87 -13.76 8.78
C ARG A 16 1.10 -15.28 8.71
N ARG A 17 1.90 -15.84 9.61
CA ARG A 17 2.20 -17.28 9.66
C ARG A 17 0.93 -18.09 9.93
N GLU A 18 0.10 -17.65 10.86
CA GLU A 18 -1.16 -18.34 11.18
C GLU A 18 -2.13 -18.32 10.00
N ARG A 19 -2.27 -17.18 9.33
CA ARG A 19 -3.10 -17.06 8.13
C ARG A 19 -2.64 -18.02 7.03
N ILE A 20 -1.33 -18.04 6.76
CA ILE A 20 -0.73 -18.93 5.76
C ILE A 20 -1.02 -20.39 6.08
N LYS A 21 -0.88 -20.79 7.36
CA LYS A 21 -1.15 -22.16 7.79
C LYS A 21 -2.59 -22.56 7.48
N ARG A 22 -3.55 -21.73 7.87
CA ARG A 22 -4.99 -21.96 7.58
C ARG A 22 -5.29 -22.01 6.08
N GLU A 23 -4.68 -21.12 5.29
CA GLU A 23 -4.82 -21.12 3.82
C GLU A 23 -4.29 -22.42 3.20
N THR A 24 -3.16 -22.93 3.70
CA THR A 24 -2.54 -24.14 3.18
C THR A 24 -3.33 -25.40 3.59
N GLU A 25 -3.82 -25.44 4.83
CA GLU A 25 -4.71 -26.51 5.32
C GLU A 25 -6.01 -26.55 4.51
N ALA A 26 -6.62 -25.40 4.24
CA ALA A 26 -7.81 -25.30 3.39
C ALA A 26 -7.52 -25.78 1.96
N ALA A 27 -6.41 -25.34 1.36
CA ALA A 27 -6.02 -25.79 0.01
C ALA A 27 -5.79 -27.31 -0.06
N LEU A 28 -5.19 -27.90 0.98
CA LEU A 28 -5.00 -29.34 1.06
C LEU A 28 -6.36 -30.06 1.21
N HIS A 29 -7.25 -29.57 2.06
CA HIS A 29 -8.59 -30.11 2.22
C HIS A 29 -9.40 -30.05 0.91
N ASP A 30 -9.41 -28.89 0.27
CA ASP A 30 -10.16 -28.64 -0.98
C ASP A 30 -9.59 -29.42 -2.17
N SER A 31 -8.30 -29.77 -2.12
CA SER A 31 -7.69 -30.64 -3.14
C SER A 31 -8.22 -32.08 -3.09
N GLY A 32 -8.87 -32.49 -2.00
CA GLY A 32 -9.35 -33.87 -1.80
C GLY A 32 -8.24 -34.91 -1.67
N LEU A 33 -6.98 -34.48 -1.52
CA LEU A 33 -5.83 -35.37 -1.47
C LEU A 33 -5.68 -36.02 -0.08
N LEU A 34 -5.65 -37.35 -0.05
CA LEU A 34 -5.25 -38.12 1.13
C LEU A 34 -3.73 -38.35 1.08
N LEU A 35 -2.99 -37.45 1.73
CA LEU A 35 -1.53 -37.46 1.76
C LEU A 35 -1.00 -37.96 3.12
N ASP A 36 0.07 -38.75 3.07
CA ASP A 36 0.94 -39.03 4.22
C ASP A 36 1.71 -37.77 4.65
N GLN A 37 2.37 -37.81 5.81
CA GLN A 37 3.05 -36.62 6.35
C GLN A 37 4.13 -36.06 5.42
N GLN A 38 4.91 -36.93 4.76
CA GLN A 38 5.98 -36.48 3.86
C GLN A 38 5.42 -35.76 2.63
N LYS A 39 4.34 -36.28 2.04
CA LYS A 39 3.67 -35.65 0.90
C LYS A 39 2.93 -34.38 1.31
N ARG A 40 2.41 -34.30 2.54
CA ARG A 40 1.86 -33.06 3.11
C ARG A 40 2.93 -31.99 3.18
N ASP A 41 4.08 -32.27 3.78
CA ASP A 41 5.17 -31.30 3.89
C ASP A 41 5.64 -30.80 2.50
N LEU A 42 5.69 -31.70 1.51
CA LEU A 42 5.99 -31.34 0.13
C LEU A 42 4.91 -30.46 -0.49
N PHE A 43 3.63 -30.79 -0.28
CA PHE A 43 2.50 -29.99 -0.75
C PHE A 43 2.54 -28.59 -0.15
N GLU A 44 2.72 -28.47 1.16
CA GLU A 44 2.80 -27.18 1.86
C GLU A 44 3.95 -26.32 1.31
N SER A 45 5.13 -26.93 1.13
CA SER A 45 6.30 -26.23 0.56
C SER A 45 6.03 -25.70 -0.85
N ARG A 46 5.44 -26.54 -1.72
CA ARG A 46 5.09 -26.16 -3.10
C ARG A 46 4.00 -25.10 -3.16
N TYR A 47 2.94 -25.27 -2.37
CA TYR A 47 1.87 -24.27 -2.24
C TYR A 47 2.44 -22.91 -1.83
N MET A 48 3.34 -22.90 -0.84
CA MET A 48 3.99 -21.67 -0.37
C MET A 48 4.89 -21.02 -1.41
N GLN A 49 5.59 -21.81 -2.22
CA GLN A 49 6.38 -21.30 -3.33
C GLN A 49 5.52 -20.62 -4.39
N GLU A 50 4.46 -21.28 -4.85
CA GLU A 50 3.57 -20.73 -5.88
C GLU A 50 2.78 -19.52 -5.36
N ARG A 51 2.31 -19.56 -4.10
CA ARG A 51 1.67 -18.43 -3.44
C ARG A 51 2.57 -17.19 -3.45
N ARG A 52 3.85 -17.33 -3.09
CA ARG A 52 4.81 -16.21 -3.14
C ARG A 52 4.99 -15.66 -4.56
N ARG A 53 5.06 -16.55 -5.55
CA ARG A 53 5.19 -16.17 -6.96
C ARG A 53 3.96 -15.36 -7.43
N MET A 54 2.75 -15.84 -7.11
CA MET A 54 1.51 -15.13 -7.41
C MET A 54 1.44 -13.77 -6.71
N GLU A 55 1.76 -13.70 -5.41
CA GLU A 55 1.78 -12.44 -4.67
C GLU A 55 2.76 -11.42 -5.27
N GLN A 56 3.95 -11.84 -5.69
CA GLN A 56 4.93 -10.96 -6.34
C GLN A 56 4.41 -10.43 -7.68
N ALA A 57 3.84 -11.30 -8.52
CA ALA A 57 3.26 -10.90 -9.79
C ALA A 57 2.11 -9.89 -9.59
N LEU A 58 1.21 -10.17 -8.64
CA LEU A 58 0.10 -9.27 -8.30
C LEU A 58 0.58 -7.92 -7.80
N ARG A 59 1.62 -7.87 -6.95
CA ARG A 59 2.20 -6.60 -6.49
C ARG A 59 2.74 -5.78 -7.65
N HIS A 60 3.50 -6.39 -8.56
CA HIS A 60 4.02 -5.70 -9.73
C HIS A 60 2.91 -5.18 -10.64
N GLN A 61 1.87 -5.99 -10.87
CA GLN A 61 0.71 -5.56 -11.66
C GLN A 61 0.01 -4.37 -11.02
N VAL A 62 -0.34 -4.46 -9.73
CA VAL A 62 -1.03 -3.39 -9.00
C VAL A 62 -0.16 -2.12 -8.93
N GLU A 63 1.15 -2.26 -8.75
CA GLU A 63 2.07 -1.12 -8.76
C GLU A 63 2.14 -0.46 -10.13
N SER A 64 2.16 -1.25 -11.21
CA SER A 64 2.13 -0.73 -12.58
C SER A 64 0.82 0.02 -12.86
N GLU A 65 -0.32 -0.58 -12.54
CA GLU A 65 -1.64 0.05 -12.68
C GLU A 65 -1.72 1.34 -11.85
N ARG A 66 -1.21 1.33 -10.62
CA ARG A 66 -1.14 2.53 -9.77
C ARG A 66 -0.31 3.63 -10.42
N GLN A 67 0.86 3.30 -10.98
CA GLN A 67 1.72 4.28 -11.65
C GLN A 67 1.05 4.90 -12.87
N GLN A 68 0.25 4.14 -13.61
CA GLN A 68 -0.52 4.64 -14.75
C GLN A 68 -1.64 5.60 -14.33
N GLN A 69 -2.31 5.33 -13.22
CA GLN A 69 -3.45 6.14 -12.74
C GLN A 69 -3.02 7.38 -11.94
N LEU A 70 -1.83 7.35 -11.33
CA LEU A 70 -1.34 8.43 -10.46
C LEU A 70 -1.35 9.83 -11.12
N PRO A 71 -0.89 10.01 -12.37
CA PRO A 71 -0.86 11.32 -13.00
C PRO A 71 -2.26 11.93 -13.19
N ALA A 72 -3.24 11.09 -13.56
CA ALA A 72 -4.62 11.53 -13.72
C ALA A 72 -5.21 12.00 -12.38
N LEU A 73 -4.99 11.21 -11.32
CA LEU A 73 -5.36 11.59 -9.95
C LEU A 73 -4.72 12.92 -9.54
N ILE A 74 -3.41 13.10 -9.78
CA ILE A 74 -2.70 14.34 -9.46
C ILE A 74 -3.30 15.54 -10.22
N GLN A 75 -3.68 15.37 -11.49
CA GLN A 75 -4.32 16.43 -12.28
C GLN A 75 -5.71 16.79 -11.74
N GLN A 76 -6.51 15.81 -11.34
CA GLN A 76 -7.80 16.04 -10.70
C GLN A 76 -7.62 16.83 -9.39
N LEU A 77 -6.72 16.37 -8.52
CA LEU A 77 -6.41 17.07 -7.28
C LEU A 77 -5.91 18.50 -7.56
N LYS A 78 -5.03 18.73 -8.53
CA LYS A 78 -4.59 20.08 -8.90
C LYS A 78 -5.77 21.00 -9.26
N LYS A 79 -6.75 20.53 -10.03
CA LYS A 79 -7.94 21.31 -10.39
C LYS A 79 -8.83 21.61 -9.18
N GLU A 80 -9.06 20.61 -8.33
CA GLU A 80 -9.86 20.75 -7.10
C GLU A 80 -9.27 21.80 -6.16
N PHE A 81 -7.95 21.76 -5.96
CA PHE A 81 -7.28 22.69 -5.03
C PHE A 81 -6.93 24.05 -5.65
N GLN A 82 -6.80 24.17 -6.98
CA GLN A 82 -6.64 25.47 -7.66
C GLN A 82 -7.94 26.28 -7.70
N SER A 83 -9.09 25.63 -7.87
CA SER A 83 -10.40 26.30 -7.86
C SER A 83 -10.82 26.81 -6.48
N GLN A 84 -10.21 26.27 -5.42
CA GLN A 84 -10.34 26.78 -4.05
C GLN A 84 -9.34 27.90 -3.73
N GLN A 85 -8.36 28.19 -4.61
CA GLN A 85 -7.57 29.40 -4.44
C GLN A 85 -8.39 30.59 -4.93
N PRO A 86 -8.69 31.59 -4.07
CA PRO A 86 -9.30 32.82 -4.55
C PRO A 86 -8.33 33.44 -5.54
N ASN A 87 -8.84 33.85 -6.69
CA ASN A 87 -8.10 34.58 -7.70
C ASN A 87 -7.66 35.93 -7.08
N GLY A 88 -6.57 35.91 -6.33
CA GLY A 88 -5.99 37.04 -5.62
C GLY A 88 -5.17 37.91 -6.57
N ARG A 89 -5.78 38.38 -7.66
CA ARG A 89 -5.22 39.49 -8.42
C ARG A 89 -6.31 40.45 -8.87
N ALA A 90 -6.60 41.41 -8.01
CA ALA A 90 -7.07 42.74 -8.38
C ALA A 90 -6.51 43.76 -7.36
N THR A 91 -5.37 44.38 -7.71
CA THR A 91 -5.22 45.84 -7.87
C THR A 91 -5.39 46.70 -6.60
N ALA A 92 -4.27 47.09 -5.95
CA ALA A 92 -4.13 48.39 -5.30
C ALA A 92 -2.67 48.71 -4.90
N LYS A 93 -1.94 49.38 -5.80
CA LYS A 93 -0.99 50.45 -5.47
C LYS A 93 -1.24 51.49 -6.58
N PRO A 94 -1.44 52.81 -6.33
CA PRO A 94 -0.65 53.63 -5.40
C PRO A 94 -1.38 54.80 -4.69
N THR A 95 -1.10 55.01 -3.41
CA THR A 95 -1.31 56.29 -2.68
C THR A 95 -0.52 56.14 -1.37
N GLY A 96 0.34 57.03 -0.88
CA GLY A 96 0.59 58.44 -1.11
C GLY A 96 0.71 59.12 0.27
N SER A 97 1.94 59.22 0.80
CA SER A 97 2.41 60.14 1.88
C SER A 97 1.81 60.00 3.31
N PRO A 98 2.38 60.64 4.38
CA PRO A 98 3.63 61.41 4.49
C PRO A 98 4.57 60.97 5.64
N LYS A 99 5.77 61.58 5.62
CA LYS A 99 6.81 61.58 6.67
C LYS A 99 6.27 61.89 8.07
N SER A 100 6.94 61.37 9.10
CA SER A 100 6.94 61.95 10.45
C SER A 100 8.32 61.74 11.05
N ASP A 101 9.15 62.79 10.93
CA ASP A 101 10.33 63.02 11.76
C ASP A 101 9.88 63.33 13.19
N LYS A 102 10.54 62.73 14.18
CA LYS A 102 10.72 63.33 15.49
C LYS A 102 12.02 62.85 16.12
#